data_AF-A0A8H3AXZ6-F1
#
_entry.id   AF-A0A8H3AXZ6-F1
#
_cell.length_a   1.000
_cell.length_b   1.000
_cell.length_c   1.000
_cell.angle_alpha   90.00
_cell.angle_beta   90.00
_cell.angle_gamma   90.00
#
_symmetry.space_group_name_H-M   'P 1'
#
loop_
_entity.id
_entity.type
_entity.pdbx_description
1 polymer ?
#
loop_
_entity_poly.entity_id
_entity_poly.type
_entity_poly.pdbx_seq_one_letter_code
_entity_poly.pdbx_strand_id
1 'polypeptide(L)'
;MSRHPVLFWPPESLNKKGACSVQTCPTRPPSTLLFLLQLTRLSTHLAMARTKQTARKSTGGKAPRKQLATKQARKSAKSAPTTTGGVKKPHRFRPGTVALREIRRYQKSTELLIRKLPFQRLVREIAQDFKTDLRFQSSAVMALQEASEAYLVSLFEDTNLAAIHAKRVTIQPKDLALARRLRGERT
;
A
#
# COMPACT_ATOMS: atom_id res chain seq x y z
N MET A 1 -18.02 3.89 27.32
CA MET A 1 -17.84 2.71 26.44
C MET A 1 -17.81 3.15 24.99
N SER A 2 -16.63 3.21 24.35
CA SER A 2 -16.51 3.22 22.88
C SER A 2 -15.07 2.84 22.52
N ARG A 3 -14.97 1.81 21.68
CA ARG A 3 -13.81 0.93 21.50
C ARG A 3 -12.71 1.59 20.67
N HIS A 4 -11.48 1.55 21.18
CA HIS A 4 -10.26 1.81 20.41
C HIS A 4 -9.98 0.67 19.43
N PRO A 5 -9.58 0.91 18.18
CA PRO A 5 -8.86 -0.08 17.39
C PRO A 5 -7.37 0.06 17.70
N VAL A 6 -6.87 -0.88 18.51
CA VAL A 6 -5.44 -1.08 18.79
C VAL A 6 -4.83 -1.69 17.52
N LEU A 7 -3.97 -0.95 16.82
CA LEU A 7 -3.09 -1.53 15.80
C LEU A 7 -1.79 -1.97 16.48
N PHE A 8 -1.85 -3.16 17.05
CA PHE A 8 -0.70 -3.93 17.52
C PHE A 8 0.02 -4.49 16.30
N TRP A 9 1.31 -4.16 16.14
CA TRP A 9 2.17 -4.72 15.10
C TRP A 9 3.20 -5.63 15.78
N PRO A 10 3.08 -6.96 15.69
CA PRO A 10 4.10 -7.87 16.19
C PRO A 10 5.22 -8.10 15.16
N PRO A 11 6.46 -8.38 15.60
CA PRO A 11 7.55 -8.82 14.73
C PRO A 11 7.50 -10.34 14.58
N GLU A 12 7.49 -10.85 13.33
CA GLU A 12 7.51 -12.29 13.08
C GLU A 12 8.80 -12.66 12.33
N SER A 13 9.68 -13.35 13.06
CA SER A 13 10.93 -13.93 12.58
C SER A 13 10.70 -15.32 11.99
N LEU A 14 11.26 -15.56 10.81
CA LEU A 14 11.95 -16.79 10.34
C LEU A 14 11.52 -18.15 10.94
N ASN A 15 11.12 -19.12 10.09
CA ASN A 15 11.95 -20.28 9.71
C ASN A 15 11.17 -21.41 8.99
N LYS A 16 11.66 -21.76 7.79
CA LYS A 16 11.75 -23.07 7.08
C LYS A 16 10.60 -24.11 7.01
N LYS A 17 10.65 -24.77 5.84
CA LYS A 17 10.18 -26.11 5.40
C LYS A 17 8.91 -26.03 4.54
N GLY A 18 8.87 -26.50 3.30
CA GLY A 18 9.63 -27.57 2.66
C GLY A 18 8.63 -28.55 2.07
N ALA A 19 8.75 -28.80 0.77
CA ALA A 19 7.88 -29.60 -0.10
C ALA A 19 7.40 -30.95 0.47
N CYS A 20 6.19 -31.38 0.11
CA CYS A 20 5.99 -32.67 -0.58
C CYS A 20 4.54 -32.82 -1.10
N SER A 21 4.40 -33.71 -2.06
CA SER A 21 3.36 -33.79 -3.08
C SER A 21 2.68 -35.17 -3.10
N VAL A 22 1.45 -35.21 -3.65
CA VAL A 22 0.74 -36.35 -4.28
C VAL A 22 0.27 -37.51 -3.35
N GLN A 23 -1.03 -37.81 -3.36
CA GLN A 23 -1.60 -39.11 -3.82
C GLN A 23 -3.13 -39.21 -3.65
N THR A 24 -3.70 -40.04 -4.52
CA THR A 24 -5.07 -40.19 -5.02
C THR A 24 -5.86 -41.33 -4.36
N CYS A 25 -7.19 -41.15 -4.15
CA CYS A 25 -8.40 -42.01 -4.36
C CYS A 25 -8.37 -43.56 -4.14
N PRO A 26 -9.48 -44.37 -4.21
CA PRO A 26 -10.95 -44.18 -4.05
C PRO A 26 -11.70 -45.34 -3.26
N THR A 27 -13.06 -45.35 -3.29
CA THR A 27 -14.06 -46.48 -3.14
C THR A 27 -14.46 -46.98 -1.72
N ARG A 28 -15.66 -47.47 -1.35
CA ARG A 28 -17.11 -47.46 -1.71
C ARG A 28 -17.87 -48.07 -0.47
N PRO A 29 -19.22 -47.98 -0.34
CA PRO A 29 -20.05 -48.35 0.85
C PRO A 29 -20.67 -49.77 0.72
N PRO A 30 -21.61 -50.28 1.58
CA PRO A 30 -23.05 -49.89 1.54
C PRO A 30 -23.91 -50.07 2.82
N SER A 31 -25.19 -49.69 2.68
CA SER A 31 -26.42 -50.31 3.24
C SER A 31 -26.70 -50.18 4.75
N THR A 32 -27.92 -49.90 5.24
CA THR A 32 -29.27 -49.86 4.67
C THR A 32 -30.22 -49.44 5.81
N LEU A 33 -31.32 -48.77 5.48
CA LEU A 33 -32.69 -49.15 5.86
C LEU A 33 -33.57 -47.94 6.19
N LEU A 34 -34.60 -47.82 5.35
CA LEU A 34 -35.98 -47.55 5.74
C LEU A 34 -36.27 -46.16 6.30
N PHE A 35 -36.68 -45.26 5.39
CA PHE A 35 -38.02 -44.68 5.59
C PHE A 35 -38.70 -44.50 4.23
N LEU A 36 -39.50 -45.51 3.91
CA LEU A 36 -40.44 -45.59 2.80
C LEU A 36 -41.76 -44.92 3.23
N LEU A 37 -42.49 -44.40 2.24
CA LEU A 37 -43.88 -43.87 2.27
C LEU A 37 -44.03 -42.44 2.81
N GLN A 38 -44.62 -41.47 2.09
CA GLN A 38 -45.78 -41.57 1.21
C GLN A 38 -45.75 -40.53 0.08
N LEU A 39 -46.13 -41.00 -1.11
CA LEU A 39 -46.48 -40.21 -2.29
C LEU A 39 -47.80 -39.47 -2.08
N THR A 40 -47.95 -38.29 -2.71
CA THR A 40 -48.83 -38.06 -3.89
C THR A 40 -49.18 -36.57 -3.99
N ARG A 41 -48.83 -35.94 -5.11
CA ARG A 41 -49.77 -35.45 -6.12
C ARG A 41 -49.06 -34.55 -7.13
N LEU A 42 -49.23 -34.94 -8.40
CA LEU A 42 -49.00 -34.18 -9.61
C LEU A 42 -49.59 -32.76 -9.50
N SER A 43 -48.82 -31.75 -9.88
CA SER A 43 -49.38 -30.62 -10.62
C SER A 43 -48.31 -30.02 -11.52
N THR A 44 -48.58 -30.15 -12.81
CA THR A 44 -47.95 -29.45 -13.93
C THR A 44 -48.04 -27.94 -13.72
N HIS A 45 -46.99 -27.18 -14.05
CA HIS A 45 -47.05 -26.13 -15.08
C HIS A 45 -45.78 -25.27 -15.11
N LEU A 46 -45.33 -25.05 -16.34
CA LEU A 46 -44.50 -23.94 -16.84
C LEU A 46 -43.09 -23.74 -16.25
N ALA A 47 -42.13 -24.27 -17.02
CA ALA A 47 -41.11 -23.49 -17.72
C ALA A 47 -41.01 -21.99 -17.37
N MET A 48 -39.85 -21.57 -16.84
CA MET A 48 -39.14 -20.34 -17.23
C MET A 48 -37.68 -20.42 -16.78
N ALA A 49 -36.85 -21.08 -17.59
CA ALA A 49 -35.40 -20.87 -17.58
C ALA A 49 -35.00 -20.26 -18.92
N ARG A 50 -34.99 -18.92 -19.01
CA ARG A 50 -34.12 -18.22 -19.97
C ARG A 50 -33.95 -16.74 -19.60
N THR A 51 -32.74 -16.45 -19.12
CA THR A 51 -31.99 -15.18 -19.24
C THR A 51 -32.71 -14.05 -20.00
N LYS A 52 -33.15 -13.02 -19.28
CA LYS A 52 -33.25 -11.66 -19.85
C LYS A 52 -31.82 -11.14 -20.05
N GLN A 53 -31.18 -11.61 -21.11
CA GLN A 53 -30.01 -10.96 -21.68
C GLN A 53 -30.52 -9.68 -22.34
N THR A 54 -30.53 -8.56 -21.61
CA THR A 54 -30.62 -7.27 -22.29
C THR A 54 -29.39 -7.19 -23.18
N ALA A 55 -29.59 -7.14 -24.50
CA ALA A 55 -28.52 -6.99 -25.46
C ALA A 55 -27.72 -5.72 -25.14
N ARG A 56 -26.62 -5.87 -24.41
CA ARG A 56 -25.64 -4.80 -24.26
C ARG A 56 -24.84 -4.82 -25.56
N LYS A 57 -25.09 -3.83 -26.41
CA LYS A 57 -24.41 -3.64 -27.69
C LYS A 57 -22.90 -3.90 -27.52
N SER A 58 -22.42 -4.95 -28.17
CA SER A 58 -21.01 -5.29 -28.29
C SER A 58 -20.38 -4.53 -29.46
N THR A 59 -20.48 -3.21 -29.45
CA THR A 59 -19.70 -2.35 -30.35
C THR A 59 -19.31 -1.09 -29.61
N GLY A 60 -18.00 -0.86 -29.62
CA GLY A 60 -17.33 0.20 -28.90
C GLY A 60 -17.91 1.58 -29.22
N GLY A 61 -17.80 2.46 -28.24
CA GLY A 61 -18.08 3.87 -28.44
C GLY A 61 -17.26 4.42 -29.61
N LYS A 62 -17.96 4.83 -30.66
CA LYS A 62 -17.68 5.98 -31.52
C LYS A 62 -18.76 6.09 -32.61
N ALA A 63 -19.39 7.27 -32.69
CA ALA A 63 -20.27 7.64 -33.79
C ALA A 63 -19.48 7.75 -35.12
N PRO A 64 -20.12 7.53 -36.29
CA PRO A 64 -19.43 7.59 -37.58
C PRO A 64 -18.92 9.02 -37.84
N ARG A 65 -17.60 9.11 -38.05
CA ARG A 65 -16.86 10.35 -38.25
C ARG A 65 -17.09 10.87 -39.67
N LYS A 66 -17.83 11.97 -39.82
CA LYS A 66 -17.70 12.84 -41.00
C LYS A 66 -16.29 13.45 -40.96
N GLN A 67 -15.53 13.27 -42.04
CA GLN A 67 -14.15 13.73 -42.16
C GLN A 67 -14.05 15.24 -41.97
N LEU A 68 -13.06 15.67 -41.18
CA LEU A 68 -12.17 16.81 -41.39
C LEU A 68 -11.19 16.85 -40.20
N ALA A 69 -9.96 17.26 -40.48
CA ALA A 69 -8.82 17.20 -39.58
C ALA A 69 -9.08 17.94 -38.26
N THR A 70 -8.70 17.34 -37.12
CA THR A 70 -8.42 18.10 -35.89
C THR A 70 -7.51 17.28 -34.98
N LYS A 71 -6.55 18.01 -34.42
CA LYS A 71 -5.42 17.62 -33.58
C LYS A 71 -5.81 16.72 -32.39
N GLN A 72 -4.82 16.01 -31.88
CA GLN A 72 -4.87 15.19 -30.66
C GLN A 72 -5.68 15.85 -29.53
N ALA A 73 -6.91 15.40 -29.32
CA ALA A 73 -7.66 15.56 -28.09
C ALA A 73 -7.88 14.17 -27.46
N ARG A 74 -6.78 13.46 -27.15
CA ARG A 74 -6.85 12.26 -26.33
C ARG A 74 -6.82 12.69 -24.86
N LYS A 75 -7.97 12.56 -24.20
CA LYS A 75 -8.20 12.67 -22.75
C LYS A 75 -8.13 14.08 -22.13
N SER A 76 -8.92 15.01 -22.64
CA SER A 76 -9.48 16.12 -21.84
C SER A 76 -10.97 15.92 -21.50
N ALA A 77 -11.60 14.83 -21.96
CA ALA A 77 -13.01 14.53 -21.71
C ALA A 77 -13.32 13.95 -20.30
N LYS A 78 -12.45 14.18 -19.31
CA LYS A 78 -12.85 14.11 -17.89
C LYS A 78 -12.91 15.49 -17.22
N SER A 79 -12.77 16.55 -18.01
CA SER A 79 -12.95 17.94 -17.60
C SER A 79 -13.47 18.76 -18.79
N ALA A 80 -14.73 18.58 -19.15
CA ALA A 80 -15.50 19.56 -19.90
C ALA A 80 -16.77 19.85 -19.10
N PRO A 81 -16.99 21.08 -18.60
CA PRO A 81 -18.27 21.47 -18.05
C PRO A 81 -19.11 22.02 -19.19
N THR A 82 -20.36 21.56 -19.35
CA THR A 82 -21.55 22.39 -19.60
C THR A 82 -22.75 21.45 -19.67
N THR A 83 -23.32 21.20 -18.49
CA THR A 83 -24.75 21.06 -18.23
C THR A 83 -24.87 21.49 -16.77
N THR A 84 -25.42 22.68 -16.56
CA THR A 84 -25.98 23.23 -15.31
C THR A 84 -25.37 22.71 -14.00
N GLY A 85 -24.35 23.42 -13.50
CA GLY A 85 -23.97 23.41 -12.08
C GLY A 85 -23.24 22.17 -11.57
N GLY A 86 -21.98 21.99 -11.92
CA GLY A 86 -21.11 21.08 -11.16
C GLY A 86 -19.91 20.54 -11.92
N VAL A 87 -18.81 21.31 -11.95
CA VAL A 87 -17.50 20.72 -12.24
C VAL A 87 -17.26 19.61 -11.21
N LYS A 88 -17.02 18.37 -11.66
CA LYS A 88 -16.70 17.26 -10.76
C LYS A 88 -15.51 17.67 -9.91
N LYS A 89 -15.72 17.80 -8.60
CA LYS A 89 -14.66 18.15 -7.65
C LYS A 89 -13.49 17.18 -7.84
N PRO A 90 -12.24 17.66 -7.92
CA PRO A 90 -11.09 16.77 -8.00
C PRO A 90 -11.09 15.84 -6.79
N HIS A 91 -10.86 14.55 -7.03
CA HIS A 91 -10.85 13.56 -5.96
C HIS A 91 -9.69 13.83 -5.00
N ARG A 92 -9.99 14.25 -3.78
CA ARG A 92 -9.02 14.44 -2.70
C ARG A 92 -9.10 13.27 -1.72
N PHE A 93 -7.97 12.63 -1.46
CA PHE A 93 -7.87 11.60 -0.43
C PHE A 93 -8.08 12.20 0.96
N ARG A 94 -8.62 11.41 1.89
CA ARG A 94 -8.73 11.80 3.30
C ARG A 94 -7.32 11.98 3.89
N PRO A 95 -7.13 12.90 4.84
CA PRO A 95 -5.85 13.03 5.55
C PRO A 95 -5.47 11.67 6.17
N GLY A 96 -4.18 11.32 6.11
CA GLY A 96 -3.67 10.02 6.51
C GLY A 96 -3.71 8.92 5.44
N THR A 97 -4.61 8.98 4.44
CA THR A 97 -4.67 7.95 3.39
C THR A 97 -3.42 7.92 2.51
N VAL A 98 -2.85 9.09 2.20
CA VAL A 98 -1.61 9.20 1.42
C VAL A 98 -0.40 8.80 2.26
N ALA A 99 -0.33 9.28 3.52
CA ALA A 99 0.75 8.92 4.44
C ALA A 99 0.84 7.40 4.67
N LEU A 100 -0.28 6.70 4.90
CA LEU A 100 -0.29 5.24 5.05
C LEU A 100 0.15 4.50 3.78
N ARG A 101 -0.10 5.08 2.60
CA ARG A 101 0.37 4.52 1.33
C ARG A 101 1.88 4.69 1.18
N GLU A 102 2.41 5.85 1.54
CA GLU A 102 3.84 6.15 1.52
C GLU A 102 4.60 5.26 2.51
N ILE A 103 4.12 5.10 3.73
CA ILE A 103 4.72 4.19 4.74
C ILE A 103 4.83 2.78 4.17
N ARG A 104 3.74 2.23 3.63
CA ARG A 104 3.74 0.88 3.03
C ARG A 104 4.62 0.75 1.80
N ARG A 105 4.84 1.84 1.06
CA ARG A 105 5.75 1.87 -0.09
C ARG A 105 7.20 1.82 0.41
N TYR A 106 7.57 2.73 1.29
CA TYR A 106 8.95 2.87 1.78
C TYR A 106 9.40 1.71 2.66
N GLN A 107 8.49 1.01 3.33
CA GLN A 107 8.83 -0.22 4.06
C GLN A 107 9.10 -1.43 3.13
N LYS A 108 8.61 -1.39 1.89
CA LYS A 108 8.83 -2.47 0.90
C LYS A 108 10.06 -2.25 0.04
N SER A 109 10.42 -0.99 -0.21
CA SER A 109 11.58 -0.59 -0.99
C SER A 109 12.76 -0.26 -0.09
N THR A 110 13.97 -0.56 -0.54
CA THR A 110 15.22 -0.17 0.13
C THR A 110 15.92 0.97 -0.62
N GLU A 111 15.15 1.89 -1.20
CA GLU A 111 15.71 3.04 -1.93
C GLU A 111 16.19 4.12 -0.95
N LEU A 112 17.33 4.75 -1.27
CA LEU A 112 17.83 5.90 -0.51
C LEU A 112 16.90 7.10 -0.71
N LEU A 113 16.46 7.71 0.39
CA LEU A 113 15.47 8.78 0.40
C LEU A 113 16.12 10.16 0.26
N ILE A 114 17.37 10.31 0.71
CA ILE A 114 18.10 11.56 0.60
C ILE A 114 18.75 11.65 -0.80
N ARG A 115 18.61 12.82 -1.44
CA ARG A 115 19.27 13.07 -2.73
C ARG A 115 20.78 13.01 -2.55
N LYS A 116 21.48 12.28 -3.44
CA LYS A 116 22.92 12.04 -3.34
C LYS A 116 23.78 13.31 -3.37
N LEU A 117 23.46 14.26 -4.24
CA LEU A 117 24.25 15.49 -4.43
C LEU A 117 24.30 16.39 -3.17
N PRO A 118 23.17 16.76 -2.52
CA PRO A 118 23.24 17.55 -1.29
C PRO A 118 23.89 16.80 -0.13
N PHE A 119 23.67 15.49 0.01
CA PHE A 119 24.34 14.70 1.06
C PHE A 119 25.87 14.72 0.88
N GLN A 120 26.35 14.55 -0.36
CA GLN A 120 27.77 14.65 -0.66
C GLN A 120 28.35 16.04 -0.32
N ARG A 121 27.61 17.13 -0.55
CA ARG A 121 28.06 18.48 -0.18
C ARG A 121 28.21 18.62 1.34
N LEU A 122 27.22 18.14 2.09
CA LEU A 122 27.26 18.16 3.57
C LEU A 122 28.41 17.35 4.14
N VAL A 123 28.68 16.16 3.60
CA VAL A 123 29.82 15.34 4.04
C VAL A 123 31.15 16.08 3.82
N ARG A 124 31.30 16.79 2.69
CA ARG A 124 32.51 17.55 2.40
C ARG A 124 32.64 18.82 3.24
N GLU A 125 31.52 19.49 3.52
CA GLU A 125 31.46 20.64 4.42
C GLU A 125 31.98 20.26 5.81
N ILE A 126 31.40 19.21 6.42
CA ILE A 126 31.81 18.72 7.74
C ILE A 126 33.27 18.26 7.74
N ALA A 127 33.70 17.56 6.70
CA ALA A 127 35.08 17.06 6.62
C ALA A 127 36.12 18.16 6.51
N GLN A 128 35.78 19.26 5.84
CA GLN A 128 36.66 20.41 5.67
C GLN A 128 37.00 21.08 7.01
N ASP A 129 36.07 21.06 7.98
CA ASP A 129 36.27 21.62 9.32
C ASP A 129 37.35 20.85 10.11
N PHE A 130 37.57 19.57 9.80
CA PHE A 130 38.59 18.74 10.46
C PHE A 130 39.94 18.77 9.75
N LYS A 131 39.94 18.63 8.41
CA LYS A 131 41.16 18.62 7.61
C LYS A 131 40.88 19.11 6.19
N THR A 132 41.68 20.07 5.74
CA THR A 132 41.61 20.58 4.38
C THR A 132 42.11 19.53 3.38
N ASP A 133 41.55 19.54 2.16
CA ASP A 133 41.98 18.72 1.01
C ASP A 133 41.75 17.21 1.09
N LEU A 134 40.68 16.78 1.79
CA LEU A 134 40.28 15.37 1.82
C LEU A 134 39.62 14.90 0.50
N ARG A 135 40.13 13.80 -0.05
CA ARG A 135 39.54 13.12 -1.22
C ARG A 135 38.68 11.95 -0.75
N PHE A 136 37.40 12.01 -1.10
CA PHE A 136 36.44 10.94 -0.79
C PHE A 136 36.29 9.97 -1.96
N GLN A 137 36.35 8.68 -1.66
CA GLN A 137 35.92 7.62 -2.56
C GLN A 137 34.38 7.67 -2.72
N SER A 138 33.88 7.30 -3.91
CA SER A 138 32.43 7.26 -4.18
C SER A 138 31.69 6.27 -3.28
N SER A 139 32.29 5.10 -3.01
CA SER A 139 31.74 4.09 -2.10
C SER A 139 31.68 4.56 -0.65
N ALA A 140 32.67 5.35 -0.19
CA ALA A 140 32.69 5.88 1.18
C ALA A 140 31.50 6.82 1.43
N VAL A 141 31.20 7.72 0.48
CA VAL A 141 30.05 8.63 0.59
C VAL A 141 28.73 7.85 0.59
N MET A 142 28.62 6.79 -0.22
CA MET A 142 27.44 5.92 -0.23
C MET A 142 27.26 5.17 1.10
N ALA A 143 28.34 4.62 1.66
CA ALA A 143 28.29 3.93 2.96
C ALA A 143 27.89 4.87 4.10
N LEU A 144 28.40 6.12 4.10
CA LEU A 144 27.97 7.15 5.05
C LEU A 144 26.48 7.46 4.92
N GLN A 145 25.97 7.51 3.68
CA GLN A 145 24.57 7.77 3.43
C GLN A 145 23.68 6.63 3.94
N GLU A 146 24.04 5.38 3.63
CA GLU A 146 23.33 4.19 4.10
C GLU A 146 23.27 4.12 5.63
N ALA A 147 24.41 4.35 6.29
CA ALA A 147 24.48 4.37 7.76
C ALA A 147 23.63 5.50 8.36
N SER A 148 23.68 6.71 7.77
CA SER A 148 22.93 7.86 8.25
C SER A 148 21.42 7.67 8.11
N GLU A 149 20.96 7.17 6.96
CA GLU A 149 19.53 6.89 6.74
C GLU A 149 19.03 5.76 7.64
N ALA A 150 19.80 4.68 7.81
CA ALA A 150 19.45 3.59 8.72
C ALA A 150 19.33 4.06 10.18
N TYR A 151 20.26 4.91 10.63
CA TYR A 151 20.21 5.51 11.96
C TYR A 151 18.96 6.38 12.16
N LEU A 152 18.63 7.24 11.18
CA LEU A 152 17.44 8.10 11.26
C LEU A 152 16.14 7.29 11.26
N VAL A 153 16.04 6.24 10.45
CA VAL A 153 14.85 5.36 10.42
C VAL A 153 14.65 4.69 11.78
N SER A 154 15.73 4.11 12.34
CA SER A 154 15.67 3.49 13.68
C SER A 154 15.27 4.51 14.75
N LEU A 155 15.80 5.73 14.70
CA LEU A 155 15.42 6.78 15.64
C LEU A 155 13.94 7.16 15.50
N PHE A 156 13.42 7.25 14.27
CA PHE A 156 12.00 7.55 14.04
C PHE A 156 11.06 6.45 14.56
N GLU A 157 11.46 5.18 14.51
CA GLU A 157 10.71 4.08 15.11
C GLU A 157 10.53 4.28 16.62
N ASP A 158 11.62 4.62 17.33
CA ASP A 158 11.57 4.89 18.77
C ASP A 158 10.76 6.15 19.09
N THR A 159 10.92 7.23 18.31
CA THR A 159 10.11 8.45 18.52
C THR A 159 8.63 8.20 18.31
N ASN A 160 8.28 7.29 17.39
CA ASN A 160 6.90 6.92 17.13
C ASN A 160 6.33 6.14 18.32
N LEU A 161 7.09 5.21 18.92
CA LEU A 161 6.69 4.53 20.15
C LEU A 161 6.49 5.51 21.31
N ALA A 162 7.38 6.49 21.46
CA ALA A 162 7.25 7.55 22.46
C ALA A 162 6.00 8.43 22.24
N ALA A 163 5.69 8.77 20.98
CA ALA A 163 4.48 9.53 20.64
C ALA A 163 3.20 8.74 20.97
N ILE A 164 3.16 7.44 20.64
CA ILE A 164 2.05 6.53 20.94
C ILE A 164 1.88 6.37 22.46
N HIS A 165 2.97 6.27 23.21
CA HIS A 165 2.95 6.23 24.67
C HIS A 165 2.24 7.45 25.27
N ALA A 166 2.43 8.62 24.67
CA ALA A 166 1.75 9.86 25.03
C ALA A 166 0.36 10.04 24.37
N LYS A 167 -0.24 8.97 23.81
CA LYS A 167 -1.55 8.96 23.12
C LYS A 167 -1.65 9.91 21.91
N ARG A 168 -0.53 10.20 21.25
CA ARG A 168 -0.45 11.05 20.05
C ARG A 168 -0.06 10.22 18.82
N VAL A 169 -0.45 10.71 17.63
CA VAL A 169 -0.06 10.13 16.32
C VAL A 169 1.03 10.98 15.64
N THR A 170 1.14 12.26 16.03
CA THR A 170 2.15 13.18 15.49
C THR A 170 3.38 13.21 16.39
N ILE A 171 4.54 12.90 15.81
CA ILE A 171 5.84 13.02 16.47
C ILE A 171 6.17 14.50 16.74
N GLN A 172 6.82 14.75 17.88
CA GLN A 172 7.25 16.09 18.30
C GLN A 172 8.73 16.07 18.70
N PRO A 173 9.42 17.23 18.72
CA PRO A 173 10.82 17.30 19.14
C PRO A 173 11.10 16.74 20.54
N LYS A 174 10.12 16.81 21.44
CA LYS A 174 10.19 16.20 22.79
C LYS A 174 10.28 14.67 22.75
N ASP A 175 9.64 14.03 21.77
CA ASP A 175 9.68 12.57 21.59
C ASP A 175 11.06 12.14 21.06
N LEU A 176 11.66 12.96 20.19
CA LEU A 176 13.03 12.79 19.71
C LEU A 176 14.05 12.95 20.83
N ALA A 177 13.92 14.00 21.64
CA ALA A 177 14.78 14.22 22.80
C ALA A 177 14.67 13.07 23.82
N LEU A 178 13.45 12.56 24.05
CA LEU A 178 13.24 11.40 24.91
C LEU A 178 13.89 10.14 24.35
N ALA A 179 13.72 9.84 23.06
CA ALA A 179 14.32 8.68 22.42
C ALA A 179 15.86 8.71 22.51
N ARG A 180 16.49 9.85 22.17
CA ARG A 180 17.95 10.02 22.30
C ARG A 180 18.43 9.87 23.75
N ARG A 181 17.65 10.38 24.71
CA ARG A 181 17.96 10.26 26.14
C ARG A 181 17.92 8.81 26.63
N LEU A 182 16.96 8.02 26.14
CA LEU A 182 16.84 6.60 26.49
C LEU A 182 17.90 5.73 25.81
N ARG A 183 18.31 6.09 24.59
CA ARG A 183 19.43 5.43 23.88
C ARG A 183 20.81 5.71 24.49
N GLY A 184 20.93 6.73 25.33
CA GLY A 184 22.22 7.14 25.91
C GLY A 184 23.09 7.97 24.96
N GLU A 185 22.56 8.44 23.84
CA GLU A 185 23.25 9.26 22.82
C GLU A 185 23.33 10.76 23.22
N ARG A 186 23.56 11.00 24.51
CA ARG A 186 23.68 12.34 25.09
C ARG A 186 25.05 12.92 24.75
N THR A 187 25.04 13.82 23.78
CA THR A 187 25.90 15.00 23.75
C THR A 187 25.04 16.24 23.99
#